data_AF-A0A1L8RED5-F1
#
_entry.id   AF-A0A1L8RED5-F1
#
_cell.length_a   1.000
_cell.length_b   1.000
_cell.length_c   1.000
_cell.angle_alpha   90.00
_cell.angle_beta   90.00
_cell.angle_gamma   90.00
#
_symmetry.space_group_name_H-M   'P 1'
#
loop_
_entity.id
_entity.type
_entity.pdbx_description
1 polymer ?
#
loop_
_entity_poly.entity_id
_entity_poly.type
_entity_poly.pdbx_seq_one_letter_code
_entity_poly.pdbx_strand_id
1 'polypeptide(L)'
;MKRDGHTHTEYCPHGSGEPVELLIQKAIQQGFTQYSITEHMPLPEGLVQFGSPDAVWQTAAMAMQDVDHYFQAMQRLQKKYAADIQLEIGFEVDYLPGYEDWTRDFLNEYGPLLSDGVLSVHFVAGAGGLRGVDYDAKEWREGVVTPLGSYQAAQKRYFETVRASLLADLGPFKPTRLGHITLCEKFQQEFTDTKRDAATNQLLETLLDEIQAAGYELDLNTAGFDKPAYRQSYPSTDILLLAQARKIPLVYGSDSHGLADIGRHYDWAQTWL
;
A
#
# COMPACT_ATOMS: atom_id res chain seq x y z
N MET A 1 -21.70 0.19 7.16
CA MET A 1 -21.30 -0.81 6.15
C MET A 1 -19.89 -1.26 6.51
N LYS A 2 -19.59 -2.56 6.54
CA LYS A 2 -18.27 -3.07 6.94
C LYS A 2 -17.49 -3.41 5.68
N ARG A 3 -16.44 -2.62 5.38
CA ARG A 3 -15.63 -2.71 4.15
C ARG A 3 -14.19 -3.02 4.51
N ASP A 4 -13.57 -3.91 3.74
CA ASP A 4 -12.10 -4.06 3.67
C ASP A 4 -11.61 -3.50 2.33
N GLY A 5 -10.72 -2.52 2.38
CA GLY A 5 -10.23 -1.74 1.25
C GLY A 5 -8.90 -2.20 0.68
N HIS A 6 -8.23 -3.17 1.29
CA HIS A 6 -6.86 -3.52 0.94
C HIS A 6 -6.55 -4.98 1.27
N THR A 7 -6.53 -5.85 0.26
CA THR A 7 -6.26 -7.30 0.45
C THR A 7 -5.57 -7.93 -0.76
N HIS A 8 -4.82 -9.00 -0.51
CA HIS A 8 -4.03 -9.72 -1.51
C HIS A 8 -4.54 -11.16 -1.70
N THR A 9 -3.93 -11.86 -2.66
CA THR A 9 -4.40 -13.16 -3.17
C THR A 9 -3.27 -14.17 -3.28
N GLU A 10 -3.57 -15.36 -3.79
CA GLU A 10 -2.58 -16.36 -4.21
C GLU A 10 -1.66 -15.89 -5.36
N TYR A 11 -1.94 -14.74 -5.99
CA TYR A 11 -1.06 -14.13 -6.99
C TYR A 11 0.06 -13.29 -6.37
N CYS A 12 0.01 -13.00 -5.06
CA CYS A 12 1.10 -12.35 -4.34
C CYS A 12 2.23 -13.36 -4.07
N PRO A 13 3.45 -13.19 -4.64
CA PRO A 13 4.54 -14.16 -4.43
C PRO A 13 5.04 -14.23 -2.99
N HIS A 14 4.83 -13.17 -2.20
CA HIS A 14 5.17 -13.11 -0.78
C HIS A 14 3.95 -13.29 0.14
N GLY A 15 2.78 -13.64 -0.41
CA GLY A 15 1.58 -14.01 0.34
C GLY A 15 1.64 -15.45 0.87
N SER A 16 0.58 -15.87 1.56
CA SER A 16 0.47 -17.23 2.11
C SER A 16 0.25 -18.31 1.04
N GLY A 17 -0.15 -17.92 -0.17
CA GLY A 17 -0.52 -18.82 -1.27
C GLY A 17 -1.88 -19.49 -1.07
N GLU A 18 -2.65 -19.11 -0.05
CA GLU A 18 -4.00 -19.63 0.17
C GLU A 18 -4.96 -19.08 -0.89
N PRO A 19 -5.92 -19.90 -1.39
CA PRO A 19 -6.89 -19.43 -2.38
C PRO A 19 -7.71 -18.24 -1.89
N VAL A 20 -7.77 -17.17 -2.68
CA VAL A 20 -8.54 -15.93 -2.38
C VAL A 20 -10.01 -16.21 -2.10
N GLU A 21 -10.55 -17.29 -2.67
CA GLU A 21 -11.91 -17.73 -2.38
C GLU A 21 -12.14 -18.04 -0.89
N LEU A 22 -11.15 -18.62 -0.20
CA LEU A 22 -11.23 -18.86 1.24
C LEU A 22 -11.18 -17.55 2.03
N LEU A 23 -10.38 -16.58 1.58
CA LEU A 23 -10.30 -15.25 2.18
C LEU A 23 -11.64 -14.52 2.07
N ILE A 24 -12.27 -14.53 0.89
CA ILE A 24 -13.61 -13.98 0.66
C ILE A 24 -14.65 -14.63 1.57
N GLN A 25 -14.65 -15.97 1.66
CA GLN A 25 -15.57 -16.69 2.55
C GLN A 25 -15.38 -16.30 4.01
N LYS A 26 -14.13 -16.12 4.46
CA LYS A 26 -13.85 -15.65 5.82
C LYS A 26 -14.32 -14.21 6.04
N ALA A 27 -14.16 -13.33 5.05
CA ALA A 27 -14.65 -11.95 5.13
C ALA A 27 -16.19 -11.91 5.27
N ILE A 28 -16.91 -12.72 4.49
CA ILE A 28 -18.37 -12.89 4.61
C ILE A 28 -18.74 -13.37 6.02
N GLN A 29 -18.06 -14.40 6.54
CA GLN A 29 -18.30 -14.92 7.90
C GLN A 29 -18.07 -13.86 9.00
N GLN A 30 -17.17 -12.92 8.77
CA GLN A 30 -16.90 -11.79 9.68
C GLN A 30 -17.81 -10.58 9.45
N GLY A 31 -18.80 -10.70 8.56
CA GLY A 31 -19.81 -9.67 8.28
C GLY A 31 -19.32 -8.51 7.41
N PHE A 32 -18.23 -8.69 6.65
CA PHE A 32 -17.88 -7.72 5.61
C PHE A 32 -18.89 -7.78 4.47
N THR A 33 -19.31 -6.61 4.01
CA THR A 33 -20.31 -6.43 2.94
C THR A 33 -19.69 -5.83 1.67
N GLN A 34 -18.50 -5.26 1.77
CA GLN A 34 -17.66 -4.87 0.63
C GLN A 34 -16.21 -5.26 0.90
N TYR A 35 -15.51 -5.70 -0.13
CA TYR A 35 -14.17 -6.25 -0.01
C TYR A 35 -13.39 -5.97 -1.29
N SER A 36 -12.22 -5.36 -1.15
CA SER A 36 -11.42 -4.88 -2.27
C SER A 36 -10.20 -5.76 -2.42
N ILE A 37 -10.07 -6.38 -3.59
CA ILE A 37 -8.93 -7.22 -3.96
C ILE A 37 -7.96 -6.32 -4.71
N THR A 38 -6.86 -5.96 -4.06
CA THR A 38 -5.89 -4.95 -4.53
C THR A 38 -4.52 -5.57 -4.57
N GLU A 39 -4.34 -6.55 -5.44
CA GLU A 39 -3.08 -7.29 -5.54
C GLU A 39 -1.94 -6.36 -6.01
N HIS A 40 -0.68 -6.70 -5.75
CA HIS A 40 0.45 -5.95 -6.30
C HIS A 40 0.44 -5.99 -7.83
N MET A 41 0.52 -4.82 -8.46
CA MET A 41 0.71 -4.73 -9.91
C MET A 41 2.11 -5.24 -10.31
N PRO A 42 2.28 -5.81 -11.52
CA PRO A 42 3.60 -6.16 -12.03
C PRO A 42 4.58 -4.98 -11.96
N LEU A 43 5.87 -5.30 -11.91
CA LEU A 43 6.93 -4.29 -11.98
C LEU A 43 7.44 -4.13 -13.43
N PRO A 44 7.88 -2.92 -13.83
CA PRO A 44 8.48 -2.70 -15.14
C PRO A 44 9.67 -3.62 -15.41
N GLU A 45 9.76 -4.15 -16.63
CA GLU A 45 10.94 -4.86 -17.08
C GLU A 45 12.18 -3.96 -16.97
N GLY A 46 13.28 -4.49 -16.43
CA GLY A 46 14.53 -3.75 -16.25
C GLY A 46 14.66 -2.95 -14.94
N LEU A 47 13.57 -2.77 -14.18
CA LEU A 47 13.62 -2.16 -12.83
C LEU A 47 14.60 -2.90 -11.90
N VAL A 48 14.59 -4.24 -12.02
CA VAL A 48 15.44 -5.22 -11.31
C VAL A 48 16.95 -4.97 -11.39
N GLN A 49 17.44 -4.08 -12.25
CA GLN A 49 18.87 -3.96 -12.53
C GLN A 49 19.62 -3.01 -11.58
N PHE A 50 18.93 -2.19 -10.77
CA PHE A 50 19.58 -1.16 -9.95
C PHE A 50 18.91 -0.98 -8.56
N GLY A 51 19.72 -0.97 -7.50
CA GLY A 51 19.28 -0.64 -6.14
C GLY A 51 19.08 -1.84 -5.23
N SER A 52 17.83 -2.26 -4.99
CA SER A 52 17.49 -3.37 -4.11
C SER A 52 18.08 -4.71 -4.57
N PRO A 53 18.33 -5.65 -3.64
CA PRO A 53 18.70 -7.03 -3.98
C PRO A 53 17.64 -7.75 -4.81
N ASP A 54 18.06 -8.69 -5.67
CA ASP A 54 17.17 -9.52 -6.50
C ASP A 54 16.01 -10.16 -5.71
N ALA A 55 16.27 -10.59 -4.48
CA ALA A 55 15.28 -11.22 -3.62
C ALA A 55 14.08 -10.32 -3.30
N VAL A 56 14.26 -9.00 -3.29
CA VAL A 56 13.20 -8.02 -3.05
C VAL A 56 12.30 -7.95 -4.28
N TRP A 57 12.92 -7.81 -5.45
CA TRP A 57 12.20 -7.68 -6.71
C TRP A 57 11.45 -8.95 -7.12
N GLN A 58 12.08 -10.12 -6.91
CA GLN A 58 11.51 -11.41 -7.31
C GLN A 58 10.22 -11.77 -6.55
N THR A 59 10.03 -11.21 -5.36
CA THR A 59 8.86 -11.51 -4.55
C THR A 59 7.84 -10.38 -4.52
N ALA A 60 8.16 -9.19 -5.03
CA ALA A 60 7.34 -7.98 -4.85
C ALA A 60 5.94 -8.08 -5.48
N ALA A 61 5.81 -8.68 -6.66
CA ALA A 61 4.55 -8.69 -7.40
C ALA A 61 4.43 -9.87 -8.37
N MET A 62 3.20 -10.11 -8.85
CA MET A 62 2.96 -11.06 -9.93
C MET A 62 3.68 -10.68 -11.23
N ALA A 63 3.87 -11.64 -12.13
CA ALA A 63 4.41 -11.35 -13.45
C ALA A 63 3.33 -10.76 -14.37
N MET A 64 3.75 -9.98 -15.38
CA MET A 64 2.84 -9.37 -16.36
C MET A 64 1.93 -10.40 -17.06
N GLN A 65 2.45 -11.60 -17.33
CA GLN A 65 1.71 -12.69 -17.97
C GLN A 65 0.59 -13.30 -17.09
N ASP A 66 0.57 -12.99 -15.78
CA ASP A 66 -0.43 -13.50 -14.85
C ASP A 66 -1.62 -12.55 -14.67
N VAL A 67 -1.52 -11.31 -15.16
CA VAL A 67 -2.55 -10.26 -14.99
C VAL A 67 -3.90 -10.69 -15.56
N ASP A 68 -3.91 -11.25 -16.77
CA ASP A 68 -5.15 -11.72 -17.39
C ASP A 68 -5.78 -12.88 -16.61
N HIS A 69 -4.96 -13.78 -16.06
CA HIS A 69 -5.44 -14.88 -15.22
C HIS A 69 -6.00 -14.36 -13.90
N TYR A 70 -5.35 -13.38 -13.29
CA TYR A 70 -5.81 -12.68 -12.09
C TYR A 70 -7.21 -12.09 -12.32
N PHE A 71 -7.42 -11.31 -13.38
CA PHE A 71 -8.73 -10.73 -13.68
C PHE A 71 -9.80 -11.79 -13.94
N GLN A 72 -9.49 -12.83 -14.71
CA GLN A 72 -10.43 -13.93 -14.96
C GLN A 72 -10.86 -14.62 -13.66
N ALA A 73 -9.92 -14.88 -12.76
CA ALA A 73 -10.18 -15.50 -11.46
C ALA A 73 -11.03 -14.59 -10.57
N MET A 74 -10.65 -13.32 -10.43
CA MET A 74 -11.37 -12.36 -9.57
C MET A 74 -12.77 -12.06 -10.09
N GLN A 75 -12.96 -11.86 -11.39
CA GLN A 75 -14.29 -11.61 -11.98
C GLN A 75 -15.22 -12.81 -11.85
N ARG A 76 -14.67 -14.04 -11.90
CA ARG A 76 -15.45 -15.25 -11.62
C ARG A 76 -15.95 -15.26 -10.17
N LEU A 77 -15.08 -14.90 -9.22
CA LEU A 77 -15.44 -14.85 -7.80
C LEU A 77 -16.40 -13.70 -7.50
N GLN A 78 -16.20 -12.53 -8.11
CA GLN A 78 -17.13 -11.39 -8.05
C GLN A 78 -18.54 -11.81 -8.46
N LYS A 79 -18.70 -12.54 -9.56
CA LYS A 79 -20.00 -13.08 -9.98
C LYS A 79 -20.54 -14.15 -9.02
N LYS A 80 -19.67 -15.04 -8.51
CA LYS A 80 -20.05 -16.14 -7.62
C LYS A 80 -20.61 -15.66 -6.29
N TYR A 81 -20.03 -14.61 -5.70
CA TYR A 81 -20.36 -14.12 -4.37
C TYR A 81 -21.16 -12.80 -4.35
N ALA A 82 -21.66 -12.34 -5.51
CA ALA A 82 -22.38 -11.06 -5.63
C ALA A 82 -23.62 -10.93 -4.73
N ALA A 83 -24.22 -12.04 -4.29
CA ALA A 83 -25.35 -12.05 -3.37
C ALA A 83 -24.94 -11.86 -1.90
N ASP A 84 -23.69 -12.16 -1.56
CA ASP A 84 -23.18 -12.21 -0.19
C ASP A 84 -22.28 -11.01 0.15
N ILE A 85 -21.49 -10.53 -0.83
CA ILE A 85 -20.51 -9.47 -0.64
C ILE A 85 -20.22 -8.73 -1.96
N GLN A 86 -20.07 -7.40 -1.88
CA GLN A 86 -19.61 -6.60 -3.01
C GLN A 86 -18.09 -6.71 -3.15
N LEU A 87 -17.63 -7.40 -4.19
CA LEU A 87 -16.20 -7.52 -4.47
C LEU A 87 -15.76 -6.43 -5.45
N GLU A 88 -14.79 -5.63 -5.03
CA GLU A 88 -14.05 -4.72 -5.91
C GLU A 88 -12.75 -5.36 -6.37
N ILE A 89 -12.36 -5.10 -7.61
CA ILE A 89 -11.16 -5.68 -8.23
C ILE A 89 -10.23 -4.53 -8.61
N GLY A 90 -8.97 -4.62 -8.23
CA GLY A 90 -8.03 -3.53 -8.29
C GLY A 90 -6.58 -3.98 -8.20
N PHE A 91 -5.68 -3.00 -8.16
CA PHE A 91 -4.29 -3.22 -7.78
C PHE A 91 -3.93 -2.32 -6.60
N GLU A 92 -3.01 -2.80 -5.78
CA GLU A 92 -2.09 -1.94 -5.07
C GLU A 92 -0.99 -1.52 -6.07
N VAL A 93 -1.13 -0.29 -6.54
CA VAL A 93 -0.31 0.33 -7.57
C VAL A 93 0.93 0.91 -6.92
N ASP A 94 2.10 0.42 -7.32
CA ASP A 94 3.36 1.00 -6.90
C ASP A 94 3.62 2.33 -7.62
N TYR A 95 3.84 3.39 -6.83
CA TYR A 95 4.48 4.58 -7.36
C TYR A 95 5.99 4.36 -7.42
N LEU A 96 6.49 4.27 -8.66
CA LEU A 96 7.90 4.03 -8.97
C LEU A 96 8.53 5.31 -9.55
N PRO A 97 9.34 6.05 -8.78
CA PRO A 97 9.95 7.28 -9.26
C PRO A 97 10.77 7.04 -10.54
N GLY A 98 10.46 7.79 -11.60
CA GLY A 98 11.10 7.67 -12.92
C GLY A 98 10.49 6.62 -13.84
N TYR A 99 9.42 5.94 -13.42
CA TYR A 99 8.68 4.96 -14.21
C TYR A 99 7.20 5.35 -14.34
N GLU A 100 6.86 6.63 -14.16
CA GLU A 100 5.48 7.12 -14.22
C GLU A 100 4.79 6.79 -15.54
N ASP A 101 5.52 6.85 -16.67
CA ASP A 101 4.97 6.52 -17.98
C ASP A 101 4.61 5.03 -18.09
N TRP A 102 5.43 4.14 -17.52
CA TRP A 102 5.11 2.72 -17.48
C TRP A 102 3.88 2.43 -16.62
N THR A 103 3.81 3.04 -15.43
CA THR A 103 2.63 2.91 -14.55
C THR A 103 1.38 3.47 -15.23
N ARG A 104 1.48 4.61 -15.92
CA ARG A 104 0.38 5.22 -16.67
C ARG A 104 -0.10 4.31 -17.81
N ASP A 105 0.81 3.71 -18.56
CA ASP A 105 0.47 2.81 -19.67
C ASP A 105 -0.22 1.53 -19.15
N PHE A 106 0.30 0.95 -18.06
CA PHE A 106 -0.35 -0.18 -17.38
C PHE A 106 -1.77 0.16 -16.91
N LEU A 107 -1.95 1.32 -16.28
CA LEU A 107 -3.26 1.80 -15.83
C LEU A 107 -4.19 2.14 -17.00
N ASN A 108 -3.68 2.61 -18.13
CA ASN A 108 -4.52 2.84 -19.32
C ASN A 108 -5.01 1.53 -19.94
N GLU A 109 -4.19 0.48 -19.90
CA GLU A 109 -4.53 -0.84 -20.43
C GLU A 109 -5.56 -1.57 -19.55
N TYR A 110 -5.30 -1.67 -18.25
CA TYR A 110 -6.12 -2.46 -17.32
C TYR A 110 -7.12 -1.65 -16.50
N GLY A 111 -6.95 -0.33 -16.42
CA GLY A 111 -7.82 0.60 -15.71
C GLY A 111 -9.32 0.42 -15.96
N PRO A 112 -9.78 0.19 -17.20
CA PRO A 112 -11.19 -0.09 -17.48
C PRO A 112 -11.77 -1.32 -16.78
N LEU A 113 -10.93 -2.23 -16.28
CA LEU A 113 -11.32 -3.43 -15.53
C LEU A 113 -11.28 -3.23 -14.01
N LEU A 114 -10.68 -2.12 -13.55
CA LEU A 114 -10.57 -1.81 -12.12
C LEU A 114 -11.87 -1.19 -11.62
N SER A 115 -12.29 -1.59 -10.42
CA SER A 115 -13.39 -0.97 -9.69
C SER A 115 -12.94 -0.36 -8.35
N ASP A 116 -11.69 -0.59 -7.96
CA ASP A 116 -11.02 0.05 -6.84
C ASP A 116 -9.49 -0.01 -7.02
N GLY A 117 -8.72 0.66 -6.15
CA GLY A 117 -7.27 0.55 -6.13
C GLY A 117 -6.64 1.35 -5.00
N VAL A 118 -5.38 1.03 -4.70
CA VAL A 118 -4.53 1.73 -3.72
C VAL A 118 -3.27 2.21 -4.44
N LEU A 119 -2.79 3.41 -4.15
CA LEU A 119 -1.50 3.93 -4.63
C LEU A 119 -0.50 3.94 -3.48
N SER A 120 0.52 3.09 -3.56
CA SER A 120 1.47 2.83 -2.48
C SER A 120 2.90 3.20 -2.85
N VAL A 121 3.74 3.41 -1.83
CA VAL A 121 5.17 3.67 -1.97
C VAL A 121 5.94 2.57 -1.25
N HIS A 122 6.34 1.52 -1.97
CA HIS A 122 7.21 0.47 -1.42
C HIS A 122 8.69 0.72 -1.74
N PHE A 123 8.99 1.59 -2.70
CA PHE A 123 10.34 1.86 -3.15
C PHE A 123 10.65 3.36 -3.15
N VAL A 124 11.83 3.71 -2.65
CA VAL A 124 12.34 5.09 -2.66
C VAL A 124 13.75 5.15 -3.24
N ALA A 125 14.13 6.29 -3.80
CA ALA A 125 15.51 6.50 -4.24
C ALA A 125 16.50 6.37 -3.06
N GLY A 126 17.51 5.53 -3.20
CA GLY A 126 18.54 5.25 -2.20
C GLY A 126 19.89 4.87 -2.84
N ALA A 127 20.71 4.11 -2.12
CA ALA A 127 22.02 3.67 -2.59
C ALA A 127 21.89 2.76 -3.82
N GLY A 128 22.46 3.21 -4.94
CA GLY A 128 22.56 2.43 -6.18
C GLY A 128 21.29 2.32 -7.00
N GLY A 129 20.18 2.95 -6.59
CA GLY A 129 18.89 2.87 -7.28
C GLY A 129 17.71 2.97 -6.33
N LEU A 130 16.57 2.41 -6.74
CA LEU A 130 15.39 2.29 -5.89
C LEU A 130 15.63 1.22 -4.81
N ARG A 131 15.16 1.49 -3.60
CA ARG A 131 15.36 0.64 -2.42
C ARG A 131 14.02 0.35 -1.74
N GLY A 132 13.80 -0.91 -1.37
CA GLY A 132 12.64 -1.38 -0.65
C GLY A 132 12.56 -0.70 0.71
N VAL A 133 11.39 -0.16 1.02
CA VAL A 133 11.08 0.51 2.29
C VAL A 133 10.83 -0.54 3.37
N ASP A 134 10.30 -1.70 3.00
CA ASP A 134 9.55 -2.54 3.91
C ASP A 134 9.90 -4.03 3.84
N TYR A 135 10.87 -4.44 3.01
CA TYR A 135 11.35 -5.82 2.93
C TYR A 135 11.95 -6.30 4.26
N ASP A 136 13.04 -5.68 4.71
CA ASP A 136 13.62 -5.90 6.03
C ASP A 136 14.35 -4.64 6.56
N ALA A 137 14.64 -4.63 7.87
CA ALA A 137 15.31 -3.51 8.52
C ALA A 137 16.75 -3.29 8.04
N LYS A 138 17.42 -4.33 7.53
CA LYS A 138 18.80 -4.27 7.03
C LYS A 138 18.83 -3.55 5.69
N GLU A 139 17.93 -3.89 4.77
CA GLU A 139 17.78 -3.21 3.50
C GLU A 139 17.42 -1.75 3.69
N TRP A 140 16.44 -1.45 4.55
CA TRP A 140 16.07 -0.07 4.84
C TRP A 140 17.27 0.71 5.40
N ARG A 141 18.02 0.10 6.33
CA ARG A 141 19.21 0.71 6.93
C ARG A 141 20.31 0.97 5.90
N GLU A 142 20.76 -0.07 5.20
CA GLU A 142 21.89 -0.01 4.28
C GLU A 142 21.56 0.73 3.00
N GLY A 143 20.30 0.66 2.56
CA GLY A 143 19.84 1.21 1.29
C GLY A 143 19.43 2.66 1.36
N VAL A 144 18.88 3.11 2.48
CA VAL A 144 18.27 4.45 2.56
C VAL A 144 18.78 5.22 3.76
N VAL A 145 18.69 4.66 4.97
CA VAL A 145 19.03 5.40 6.20
C VAL A 145 20.51 5.80 6.26
N THR A 146 21.43 4.83 6.08
CA THR A 146 22.87 5.09 6.14
C THR A 146 23.34 6.04 5.03
N PRO A 147 22.94 5.87 3.75
CA PRO A 147 23.30 6.81 2.69
C PRO A 147 22.76 8.23 2.89
N LEU A 148 21.59 8.40 3.51
CA LEU A 148 21.01 9.70 3.83
C LEU A 148 21.50 10.28 5.17
N GLY A 149 22.25 9.49 5.95
CA GLY A 149 22.90 9.90 7.20
C GLY A 149 22.02 9.89 8.44
N SER A 150 20.69 9.69 8.33
CA SER A 150 19.81 9.58 9.50
C SER A 150 18.45 8.95 9.16
N TYR A 151 17.76 8.43 10.18
CA TYR A 151 16.40 7.92 10.03
C TYR A 151 15.39 9.03 9.71
N GLN A 152 15.57 10.23 10.29
CA GLN A 152 14.76 11.41 9.97
C GLN A 152 14.87 11.79 8.49
N ALA A 153 16.07 11.77 7.91
CA ALA A 153 16.26 12.04 6.49
C ALA A 153 15.59 10.97 5.61
N ALA A 154 15.59 9.71 6.04
CA ALA A 154 14.89 8.62 5.35
C ALA A 154 13.36 8.76 5.44
N GLN A 155 12.82 9.16 6.61
CA GLN A 155 11.41 9.51 6.76
C GLN A 155 11.02 10.65 5.82
N LYS A 156 11.82 11.73 5.79
CA LYS A 156 11.59 12.85 4.87
C LYS A 156 11.58 12.40 3.41
N ARG A 157 12.57 11.61 2.98
CA ARG A 157 12.63 11.04 1.61
C ARG A 157 11.39 10.21 1.29
N TYR A 158 10.90 9.43 2.25
CA TYR A 158 9.69 8.65 2.07
C TYR A 158 8.47 9.56 1.86
N PHE A 159 8.23 10.54 2.72
CA PHE A 159 7.10 11.47 2.57
C PHE A 159 7.20 12.36 1.32
N GLU A 160 8.42 12.73 0.89
CA GLU A 160 8.64 13.39 -0.40
C GLU A 160 8.18 12.49 -1.56
N THR A 161 8.45 11.19 -1.48
CA THR A 161 8.01 10.20 -2.47
C THR A 161 6.50 9.97 -2.44
N VAL A 162 5.86 9.91 -1.26
CA VAL A 162 4.39 9.84 -1.13
C VAL A 162 3.72 11.09 -1.71
N ARG A 163 4.27 12.27 -1.45
CA ARG A 163 3.77 13.50 -2.06
C ARG A 163 3.95 13.49 -3.58
N ALA A 164 5.07 12.98 -4.07
CA ALA A 164 5.28 12.81 -5.51
C ALA A 164 4.26 11.85 -6.13
N SER A 165 3.90 10.75 -5.45
CA SER A 165 2.87 9.83 -5.93
C SER A 165 1.50 10.52 -6.06
N LEU A 166 1.11 11.34 -5.08
CA LEU A 166 -0.12 12.15 -5.14
C LEU A 166 -0.12 13.13 -6.32
N LEU A 167 1.01 13.76 -6.61
CA LEU A 167 1.12 14.78 -7.67
C LEU A 167 1.38 14.20 -9.06
N ALA A 168 1.81 12.95 -9.16
CA ALA A 168 2.12 12.30 -10.42
C ALA A 168 0.88 12.18 -11.31
N ASP A 169 1.03 12.52 -12.58
CA ASP A 169 0.01 12.24 -13.60
C ASP A 169 0.17 10.80 -14.08
N LEU A 170 -0.63 9.90 -13.49
CA LEU A 170 -0.71 8.48 -13.85
C LEU A 170 -1.94 8.18 -14.72
N GLY A 171 -2.57 9.20 -15.29
CA GLY A 171 -3.75 9.05 -16.14
C GLY A 171 -5.08 8.92 -15.38
N PRO A 172 -6.18 8.68 -16.10
CA PRO A 172 -7.55 8.75 -15.56
C PRO A 172 -7.89 7.59 -14.61
N PHE A 173 -7.11 6.50 -14.65
CA PHE A 173 -7.32 5.32 -13.81
C PHE A 173 -6.39 5.28 -12.59
N LYS A 174 -5.70 6.39 -12.29
CA LYS A 174 -4.90 6.54 -11.08
C LYS A 174 -5.75 6.28 -9.81
N PRO A 175 -5.30 5.40 -8.90
CA PRO A 175 -6.00 5.21 -7.64
C PRO A 175 -6.05 6.50 -6.80
N THR A 176 -7.20 6.75 -6.19
CA THR A 176 -7.43 7.93 -5.33
C THR A 176 -7.36 7.61 -3.84
N ARG A 177 -7.00 6.37 -3.47
CA ARG A 177 -6.67 5.96 -2.11
C ARG A 177 -5.17 5.81 -1.96
N LEU A 178 -4.55 6.60 -1.08
CA LEU A 178 -3.11 6.44 -0.80
C LEU A 178 -2.89 5.35 0.25
N GLY A 179 -2.05 4.38 -0.08
CA GLY A 179 -1.68 3.24 0.76
C GLY A 179 -0.76 3.63 1.90
N HIS A 180 -0.98 3.03 3.09
CA HIS A 180 -0.12 3.03 4.28
C HIS A 180 0.96 4.14 4.35
N ILE A 181 0.53 5.42 4.32
CA ILE A 181 1.40 6.58 4.07
C ILE A 181 2.46 6.86 5.14
N THR A 182 2.67 5.97 6.11
CA THR A 182 3.75 6.01 7.11
C THR A 182 4.56 4.72 7.13
N LEU A 183 4.61 3.96 6.03
CA LEU A 183 5.32 2.67 5.91
C LEU A 183 6.80 2.75 6.31
N CYS A 184 7.45 3.91 6.14
CA CYS A 184 8.84 4.13 6.60
C CYS A 184 9.04 3.87 8.10
N GLU A 185 7.95 3.82 8.88
CA GLU A 185 7.94 3.55 10.31
C GLU A 185 7.90 2.05 10.68
N LYS A 186 7.73 1.14 9.70
CA LYS A 186 7.62 -0.33 9.91
C LYS A 186 8.74 -0.92 10.78
N PHE A 187 9.94 -0.37 10.66
CA PHE A 187 11.13 -0.83 11.39
C PHE A 187 11.60 0.16 12.46
N GLN A 188 10.80 1.15 12.86
CA GLN A 188 11.27 2.28 13.68
C GLN A 188 12.01 1.86 14.96
N GLN A 189 11.59 0.78 15.64
CA GLN A 189 12.24 0.33 16.89
C GLN A 189 13.67 -0.21 16.69
N GLU A 190 14.09 -0.46 15.44
CA GLU A 190 15.46 -0.84 15.07
C GLU A 190 16.39 0.38 14.90
N PHE A 191 15.88 1.61 15.00
CA PHE A 191 16.63 2.84 14.73
C PHE A 191 16.63 3.81 15.92
N THR A 192 17.62 4.69 15.93
CA THR A 192 17.66 5.87 16.82
C THR A 192 17.06 7.07 16.10
N ASP A 193 16.69 8.10 16.87
CA ASP A 193 16.23 9.39 16.32
C ASP A 193 14.98 9.27 15.42
N THR A 194 14.03 8.43 15.85
CA THR A 194 12.81 8.10 15.08
C THR A 194 11.76 9.20 15.04
N LYS A 195 11.93 10.25 15.85
CA LYS A 195 11.02 11.40 15.86
C LYS A 195 11.27 12.26 14.63
N ARG A 196 10.23 12.49 13.84
CA ARG A 196 10.27 13.41 12.69
C ARG A 196 10.71 14.81 13.12
N ASP A 197 11.54 15.45 12.30
CA ASP A 197 11.95 16.83 12.50
C ASP A 197 10.85 17.83 12.07
N ALA A 198 11.06 19.12 12.36
CA ALA A 198 10.07 20.16 12.03
C ALA A 198 9.80 20.27 10.52
N ALA A 199 10.81 20.06 9.69
CA ALA A 199 10.67 20.11 8.23
C ALA A 199 9.81 18.95 7.72
N THR A 200 10.00 17.75 8.26
CA THR A 200 9.22 16.55 7.92
C THR A 200 7.77 16.69 8.39
N ASN A 201 7.54 17.25 9.59
CA ASN A 201 6.18 17.54 10.05
C ASN A 201 5.49 18.59 9.17
N GLN A 202 6.19 19.64 8.73
CA GLN A 202 5.62 20.63 7.80
C GLN A 202 5.27 20.01 6.43
N LEU A 203 6.11 19.10 5.93
CA LEU A 203 5.84 18.34 4.71
C LEU A 203 4.59 17.48 4.85
N LEU A 204 4.41 16.80 5.99
CA LEU A 204 3.23 16.01 6.30
C LEU A 204 1.95 16.85 6.36
N GLU A 205 1.97 18.00 7.03
CA GLU A 205 0.82 18.91 7.08
C GLU A 205 0.43 19.36 5.65
N THR A 206 1.44 19.70 4.83
CA THR A 206 1.23 20.08 3.42
C THR A 206 0.65 18.93 2.61
N LEU A 207 1.18 17.71 2.78
CA LEU A 207 0.69 16.50 2.11
C LEU A 207 -0.78 16.24 2.45
N LEU A 208 -1.17 16.33 3.73
CA LEU A 208 -2.55 16.13 4.14
C LEU A 208 -3.48 17.21 3.60
N ASP A 209 -3.04 18.47 3.53
CA ASP A 209 -3.80 19.55 2.87
C ASP A 209 -4.00 19.27 1.38
N GLU A 210 -2.98 18.75 0.69
CA GLU A 210 -3.05 18.40 -0.74
C GLU A 210 -3.96 17.18 -0.99
N ILE A 211 -3.90 16.15 -0.13
CA ILE A 211 -4.80 14.98 -0.18
C ILE A 211 -6.24 15.44 -0.05
N GLN A 212 -6.53 16.29 0.94
CA GLN A 212 -7.87 16.83 1.16
C GLN A 212 -8.34 17.66 -0.04
N ALA A 213 -7.49 18.55 -0.57
CA ALA A 213 -7.82 19.40 -1.70
C ALA A 213 -8.06 18.61 -2.99
N ALA A 214 -7.36 17.50 -3.19
CA ALA A 214 -7.54 16.59 -4.32
C ALA A 214 -8.77 15.67 -4.16
N GLY A 215 -9.39 15.61 -2.97
CA GLY A 215 -10.50 14.71 -2.69
C GLY A 215 -10.09 13.24 -2.59
N TYR A 216 -8.83 12.97 -2.25
CA TYR A 216 -8.31 11.62 -2.08
C TYR A 216 -8.67 11.07 -0.70
N GLU A 217 -8.60 9.74 -0.56
CA GLU A 217 -8.79 9.02 0.69
C GLU A 217 -7.50 8.35 1.16
N LEU A 218 -7.46 7.93 2.42
CA LEU A 218 -6.34 7.20 2.99
C LEU A 218 -6.72 5.76 3.34
N ASP A 219 -5.78 4.86 3.07
CA ASP A 219 -5.78 3.51 3.62
C ASP A 219 -5.45 3.56 5.12
N LEU A 220 -6.45 3.26 5.96
CA LEU A 220 -6.25 2.98 7.38
C LEU A 220 -5.83 1.51 7.52
N ASN A 221 -4.55 1.30 7.29
CA ASN A 221 -3.92 -0.01 7.24
C ASN A 221 -3.61 -0.53 8.67
N THR A 222 -4.10 -1.71 9.00
CA THR A 222 -3.90 -2.32 10.32
C THR A 222 -2.73 -3.31 10.41
N ALA A 223 -2.02 -3.58 9.32
CA ALA A 223 -0.89 -4.51 9.28
C ALA A 223 0.20 -4.16 10.30
N GLY A 224 0.40 -2.86 10.52
CA GLY A 224 1.44 -2.32 11.39
C GLY A 224 1.32 -2.76 12.86
N PHE A 225 0.12 -3.10 13.34
CA PHE A 225 -0.09 -3.60 14.71
C PHE A 225 0.62 -4.94 14.96
N ASP A 226 0.74 -5.77 13.92
CA ASP A 226 1.40 -7.07 14.01
C ASP A 226 2.91 -7.00 13.75
N LYS A 227 3.42 -5.87 13.22
CA LYS A 227 4.85 -5.70 12.97
C LYS A 227 5.58 -5.49 14.30
N PRO A 228 6.49 -6.40 14.71
CA PRO A 228 7.11 -6.36 16.04
C PRO A 228 7.81 -5.05 16.37
N ALA A 229 8.45 -4.43 15.37
CA ALA A 229 9.22 -3.20 15.49
C ALA A 229 8.39 -1.91 15.30
N TYR A 230 7.05 -1.98 15.19
CA TYR A 230 6.18 -0.82 14.96
C TYR A 230 4.99 -0.74 15.90
N ARG A 231 4.08 -1.74 15.86
CA ARG A 231 2.89 -1.88 16.74
C ARG A 231 1.86 -0.74 16.67
N GLN A 232 1.68 -0.12 15.51
CA GLN A 232 0.70 0.94 15.25
C GLN A 232 0.03 0.75 13.88
N SER A 233 -1.06 1.46 13.58
CA SER A 233 -1.61 1.54 12.21
C SER A 233 -0.68 2.32 11.29
N TYR A 234 -0.88 2.17 9.98
CA TYR A 234 -0.46 3.17 9.00
C TYR A 234 -1.73 3.88 8.47
N PRO A 235 -1.83 5.23 8.49
CA PRO A 235 -0.90 6.16 9.12
C PRO A 235 -0.72 5.93 10.63
N SER A 236 0.41 6.39 11.19
CA SER A 236 0.59 6.44 12.64
C SER A 236 -0.48 7.30 13.30
N THR A 237 -0.79 7.01 14.56
CA THR A 237 -1.91 7.61 15.30
C THR A 237 -1.93 9.14 15.22
N ASP A 238 -0.78 9.80 15.33
CA ASP A 238 -0.74 11.27 15.31
C ASP A 238 -1.06 11.84 13.92
N ILE A 239 -0.62 11.19 12.83
CA ILE A 239 -0.96 11.56 11.46
C ILE A 239 -2.43 11.23 11.14
N LEU A 240 -2.94 10.12 11.68
CA LEU A 240 -4.35 9.74 11.56
C LEU A 240 -5.29 10.80 12.16
N LEU A 241 -4.94 11.33 13.35
CA LEU A 241 -5.71 12.41 13.98
C LEU A 241 -5.67 13.71 13.15
N LEU A 242 -4.54 14.02 12.51
CA LEU A 242 -4.43 15.17 11.61
C LEU A 242 -5.28 14.99 10.34
N ALA A 243 -5.35 13.77 9.80
CA ALA A 243 -6.20 13.44 8.66
C ALA A 243 -7.69 13.55 8.99
N GLN A 244 -8.11 13.07 10.16
CA GLN A 244 -9.49 13.21 10.65
C GLN A 244 -9.87 14.67 10.88
N ALA A 245 -8.98 15.49 11.43
CA ALA A 245 -9.23 16.93 11.62
C ALA A 245 -9.49 17.65 10.29
N ARG A 246 -8.90 17.15 9.19
CA ARG A 246 -9.10 17.62 7.82
C ARG A 246 -10.28 16.96 7.10
N LYS A 247 -10.94 15.99 7.74
CA LYS A 247 -12.03 15.19 7.16
C LYS A 247 -11.62 14.43 5.89
N ILE A 248 -10.37 13.99 5.83
CA ILE A 248 -9.92 13.07 4.79
C ILE A 248 -10.62 11.73 5.03
N PRO A 249 -11.32 11.15 4.04
CA PRO A 249 -11.96 9.85 4.20
C PRO A 249 -10.92 8.76 4.50
N LEU A 250 -11.27 7.88 5.42
CA LEU A 250 -10.45 6.72 5.80
C LEU A 250 -11.18 5.45 5.37
N VAL A 251 -10.44 4.53 4.76
CA VAL A 251 -10.93 3.19 4.43
C VAL A 251 -10.10 2.19 5.20
N TYR A 252 -10.72 1.34 6.02
CA TYR A 252 -10.00 0.26 6.67
C TYR A 252 -9.41 -0.68 5.62
N GLY A 253 -8.11 -0.94 5.75
CA GLY A 253 -7.38 -1.93 4.97
C GLY A 253 -6.75 -2.94 5.90
N SER A 254 -7.09 -4.21 5.75
CA SER A 254 -6.41 -5.25 6.51
C SER A 254 -4.99 -5.44 6.01
N ASP A 255 -4.73 -5.31 4.69
CA ASP A 255 -3.49 -5.73 4.01
C ASP A 255 -3.26 -7.25 4.20
N SER A 256 -4.36 -7.99 4.04
CA SER A 256 -4.39 -9.43 4.24
C SER A 256 -3.60 -10.15 3.16
N HIS A 257 -2.60 -10.91 3.59
CA HIS A 257 -1.79 -11.77 2.74
C HIS A 257 -2.13 -13.27 2.93
N GLY A 258 -3.09 -13.57 3.80
CA GLY A 258 -3.57 -14.92 4.05
C GLY A 258 -4.79 -14.96 4.95
N LEU A 259 -5.30 -16.16 5.23
CA LEU A 259 -6.53 -16.34 6.02
C LEU A 259 -6.41 -15.71 7.40
N ALA A 260 -5.26 -15.82 8.06
CA ALA A 260 -5.06 -15.33 9.43
C ALA A 260 -5.30 -13.81 9.56
N ASP A 261 -5.08 -13.05 8.48
CA ASP A 261 -5.10 -11.59 8.49
C ASP A 261 -6.51 -10.99 8.31
N ILE A 262 -7.47 -11.76 7.79
CA ILE A 262 -8.81 -11.25 7.46
C ILE A 262 -9.49 -10.67 8.72
N GLY A 263 -9.82 -9.39 8.63
CA GLY A 263 -10.45 -8.59 9.70
C GLY A 263 -9.54 -8.20 10.85
N ARG A 264 -8.21 -8.36 10.72
CA ARG A 264 -7.27 -8.04 11.80
C ARG A 264 -7.42 -6.60 12.27
N HIS A 265 -7.54 -6.45 13.59
CA HIS A 265 -7.65 -5.17 14.28
C HIS A 265 -8.79 -4.25 13.79
N TYR A 266 -9.81 -4.80 13.12
CA TYR A 266 -10.95 -4.01 12.65
C TYR A 266 -11.65 -3.25 13.80
N ASP A 267 -11.82 -3.89 14.97
CA ASP A 267 -12.45 -3.26 16.14
C ASP A 267 -11.67 -2.02 16.63
N TRP A 268 -10.34 -1.99 16.43
CA TRP A 268 -9.54 -0.81 16.73
C TRP A 268 -9.71 0.23 15.63
N ALA A 269 -9.61 -0.19 14.36
CA ALA A 269 -9.80 0.68 13.20
C ALA A 269 -11.13 1.45 13.25
N GLN A 270 -12.21 0.79 13.69
CA GLN A 270 -13.54 1.39 13.85
C GLN A 270 -13.59 2.62 14.76
N THR A 271 -12.61 2.81 15.64
CA THR A 271 -12.56 4.01 16.50
C THR A 271 -12.17 5.27 15.73
N TRP A 272 -11.63 5.12 14.52
CA TRP A 272 -11.23 6.22 13.64
C TRP A 272 -12.08 6.38 12.36
N LEU A 273 -12.89 5.37 12.01
CA LEU A 273 -13.82 5.41 10.87
C LEU A 273 -15.12 6.14 11.22
#